data_AF-A0A849DPP1-F1
#
_entry.id   AF-A0A849DPP1-F1
#
_cell.length_a   1.000
_cell.length_b   1.000
_cell.length_c   1.000
_cell.angle_alpha   90.00
_cell.angle_beta   90.00
_cell.angle_gamma   90.00
#
_symmetry.space_group_name_H-M   'P 1'
#
loop_
_entity.id
_entity.type
_entity.pdbx_description
1 polymer ?
#
loop_
_entity_poly.entity_id
_entity_poly.type
_entity_poly.pdbx_seq_one_letter_code
_entity_poly.pdbx_strand_id
1 'polypeptide(L)'
;MERPSELVVPAEPVWVRSAVLVPAFVLVSLVAGSLPSFSLSANLLVLCTGGLLFWLGVSTPMQRPRPLPRLPAAAVWWIVPFGLLTVVEAVTFLLGSTEANPTLSRLADPVLERYLARSALFFGWTTAFWGLVKR
;
A
#
# COMPACT_ATOMS: atom_id res chain seq x y z
N MET A 1 -23.26 46.59 5.50
CA MET A 1 -22.04 45.92 5.97
C MET A 1 -22.37 44.44 6.14
N GLU A 2 -22.24 43.67 5.07
CA GLU A 2 -22.46 42.22 5.13
C GLU A 2 -21.18 41.58 5.67
N ARG A 3 -21.29 40.90 6.81
CA ARG A 3 -20.20 40.09 7.39
C ARG A 3 -19.84 39.01 6.36
N PRO A 4 -18.56 38.85 5.97
CA PRO A 4 -18.17 37.70 5.17
C PRO A 4 -18.49 36.45 5.99
N SER A 5 -19.36 35.60 5.46
CA SER A 5 -19.70 34.30 6.04
C SER A 5 -18.40 33.59 6.41
N GLU A 6 -18.18 33.37 7.71
CA GLU A 6 -17.12 32.50 8.19
C GLU A 6 -17.28 31.16 7.48
N LEU A 7 -16.34 30.86 6.60
CA LEU A 7 -16.15 29.54 6.04
C LEU A 7 -15.86 28.60 7.22
N VAL A 8 -16.92 28.03 7.79
CA VAL A 8 -16.82 26.93 8.74
C VAL A 8 -16.23 25.77 7.96
N VAL A 9 -14.91 25.63 8.02
CA VAL A 9 -14.22 24.45 7.50
C VAL A 9 -14.74 23.28 8.34
N PRO A 10 -15.45 22.31 7.75
CA PRO A 10 -15.90 21.15 8.51
C PRO A 10 -14.67 20.48 9.12
N ALA A 11 -14.69 20.29 10.44
CA ALA A 11 -13.58 19.67 11.15
C ALA A 11 -13.32 18.25 10.62
N GLU A 12 -12.05 17.89 10.43
CA GLU A 12 -11.70 16.51 10.03
C GLU A 12 -12.29 15.52 11.05
N PRO A 13 -13.00 14.47 10.59
CA PRO A 13 -13.50 13.43 11.49
C PRO A 13 -12.35 12.81 12.28
N VAL A 14 -12.58 12.51 13.56
CA VAL A 14 -11.52 12.06 14.50
C VAL A 14 -10.81 10.80 14.00
N TRP A 15 -11.52 9.90 13.31
CA TRP A 15 -10.97 8.65 12.75
C TRP A 15 -10.05 8.86 11.54
N VAL A 16 -10.00 10.06 10.96
CA VAL A 16 -9.14 10.45 9.83
C VAL A 16 -7.84 11.10 10.34
N ARG A 17 -7.71 11.29 11.67
CA ARG A 17 -6.51 11.92 12.25
C ARG A 17 -5.35 10.95 12.23
N SER A 18 -4.17 11.43 11.81
CA SER A 18 -2.94 10.64 11.79
C SER A 18 -2.60 10.06 13.16
N ALA A 19 -2.94 10.78 14.25
CA ALA A 19 -2.76 10.31 15.62
C ALA A 19 -3.57 9.05 15.96
N VAL A 20 -4.67 8.78 15.25
CA VAL A 20 -5.50 7.56 15.43
C VAL A 20 -5.09 6.49 14.42
N LEU A 21 -4.86 6.87 13.17
CA LEU A 21 -4.56 5.93 12.10
C LEU A 21 -3.16 5.33 12.17
N VAL A 22 -2.14 6.09 12.57
CA VAL A 22 -0.77 5.56 12.68
C VAL A 22 -0.70 4.43 13.72
N PRO A 23 -1.22 4.59 14.95
CA PRO A 23 -1.31 3.46 15.89
C PRO A 23 -2.13 2.29 15.37
N ALA A 24 -3.26 2.54 14.70
CA ALA A 24 -4.06 1.47 14.09
C ALA A 24 -3.27 0.69 13.03
N PHE A 25 -2.53 1.37 12.17
CA PHE A 25 -1.65 0.74 11.19
C PHE A 25 -0.53 -0.06 11.86
N VAL A 26 0.09 0.45 12.93
CA VAL A 26 1.08 -0.30 13.70
C VAL A 26 0.48 -1.62 14.20
N LEU A 27 -0.69 -1.57 14.84
CA LEU A 27 -1.34 -2.77 15.38
C LEU A 27 -1.68 -3.78 14.28
N VAL A 28 -2.31 -3.33 13.19
CA VAL A 28 -2.65 -4.21 12.06
C VAL A 28 -1.39 -4.79 11.41
N SER A 29 -0.32 -4.00 11.29
CA SER A 29 0.97 -4.48 10.75
C SER A 29 1.63 -5.53 11.62
N LEU A 30 1.55 -5.40 12.95
CA LEU A 30 2.06 -6.41 13.87
C LEU A 30 1.27 -7.72 13.76
N VAL A 31 -0.05 -7.63 13.56
CA VAL A 31 -0.89 -8.79 13.25
C VAL A 31 -0.51 -9.38 11.90
N ALA A 32 -0.35 -8.56 10.86
CA ALA A 32 0.06 -9.00 9.53
C ALA A 32 1.40 -9.77 9.56
N GLY A 33 2.37 -9.31 10.35
CA GLY A 33 3.64 -9.98 10.54
C GLY A 33 3.54 -11.38 11.13
N SER A 34 2.50 -11.65 11.92
CA SER A 34 2.27 -12.97 12.53
C SER A 34 1.73 -14.00 11.53
N LEU A 35 1.14 -13.54 10.42
CA LEU A 35 0.51 -14.40 9.42
C LEU A 35 1.55 -14.93 8.42
N PRO A 36 1.60 -16.25 8.14
CA PRO A 36 2.51 -16.79 7.14
C PRO A 36 2.29 -16.15 5.76
N SER A 37 3.40 -15.86 5.06
CA SER A 37 3.37 -15.32 3.70
C SER A 37 2.57 -16.23 2.77
N PHE A 38 1.79 -15.63 1.87
CA PHE A 38 0.92 -16.34 0.91
C PHE A 38 -0.13 -17.27 1.53
N SER A 39 -0.38 -17.22 2.84
CA SER A 39 -1.47 -17.94 3.49
C SER A 39 -2.85 -17.35 3.16
N LEU A 40 -3.90 -18.14 3.30
CA LEU A 40 -5.28 -17.66 3.18
C LEU A 40 -5.56 -16.49 4.15
N SER A 41 -5.12 -16.62 5.41
CA SER A 41 -5.28 -15.56 6.42
C SER A 41 -4.60 -14.25 6.03
N ALA A 42 -3.38 -14.33 5.49
CA ALA A 42 -2.66 -13.13 5.03
C ALA A 42 -3.39 -12.45 3.87
N ASN A 43 -3.88 -13.24 2.89
CA ASN A 43 -4.66 -12.73 1.78
C ASN A 43 -5.97 -12.07 2.23
N LEU A 44 -6.70 -12.68 3.16
CA LEU A 44 -7.91 -12.10 3.73
C LEU A 44 -7.61 -10.78 4.47
N LEU A 45 -6.55 -10.72 5.26
CA LEU A 45 -6.14 -9.50 5.95
C LEU A 45 -5.83 -8.38 4.94
N VAL A 46 -5.08 -8.69 3.87
CA VAL A 46 -4.75 -7.74 2.80
C VAL A 46 -6.02 -7.25 2.11
N LEU A 47 -6.93 -8.14 1.74
CA LEU A 47 -8.19 -7.79 1.08
C LEU A 47 -9.08 -6.93 1.98
N CYS A 48 -9.25 -7.30 3.25
CA CYS A 48 -10.05 -6.54 4.20
C CYS A 48 -9.44 -5.15 4.46
N THR A 49 -8.13 -5.07 4.68
CA THR A 49 -7.43 -3.80 4.95
C THR A 49 -7.45 -2.90 3.72
N GLY A 50 -7.11 -3.45 2.55
CA GLY A 50 -7.12 -2.72 1.29
C GLY A 50 -8.53 -2.26 0.90
N GLY A 51 -9.54 -3.11 1.06
CA GLY A 51 -10.94 -2.76 0.81
C GLY A 51 -11.44 -1.66 1.74
N LEU A 52 -11.11 -1.73 3.04
CA LEU A 52 -11.45 -0.69 4.01
C LEU A 52 -10.77 0.64 3.68
N LEU A 53 -9.47 0.61 3.35
CA LEU A 53 -8.71 1.79 2.96
C LEU A 53 -9.25 2.42 1.68
N PHE A 54 -9.58 1.60 0.67
CA PHE A 54 -10.22 2.05 -0.56
C PHE A 54 -11.57 2.70 -0.28
N TRP A 55 -12.42 2.05 0.52
CA TRP A 55 -13.73 2.57 0.93
C TRP A 55 -13.60 3.92 1.64
N LEU A 56 -12.66 4.05 2.59
CA LEU A 56 -12.37 5.31 3.28
C LEU A 56 -11.90 6.40 2.32
N GLY A 57 -11.06 6.06 1.34
CA GLY A 57 -10.62 6.98 0.31
C GLY A 57 -11.77 7.53 -0.54
N VAL A 58 -12.70 6.66 -0.96
CA VAL A 58 -13.86 7.05 -1.78
C VAL A 58 -14.93 7.79 -0.98
N SER A 59 -15.11 7.45 0.30
CA SER A 59 -16.18 8.01 1.16
C SER A 59 -15.84 9.36 1.76
N THR A 60 -14.56 9.74 1.79
CA THR A 60 -14.13 11.01 2.39
C THR A 60 -14.15 12.10 1.32
N PRO A 61 -14.80 13.26 1.53
CA PRO A 61 -14.75 14.36 0.58
C PRO A 61 -13.32 14.86 0.46
N MET A 62 -12.64 14.44 -0.61
CA MET A 62 -11.26 14.80 -0.87
C MET A 62 -11.15 16.31 -1.09
N GLN A 63 -10.25 16.95 -0.34
CA GLN A 63 -9.77 18.29 -0.68
C GLN A 63 -9.23 18.22 -2.12
N ARG A 64 -9.45 19.25 -2.94
CA ARG A 64 -8.96 19.28 -4.31
C ARG A 64 -7.47 18.90 -4.31
N PRO A 65 -7.07 17.77 -4.93
CA PRO A 65 -5.70 17.32 -4.86
C PRO A 65 -4.81 18.40 -5.46
N ARG A 66 -3.69 18.71 -4.78
CA ARG A 66 -2.66 19.55 -5.39
C ARG A 66 -2.25 18.92 -6.73
N PRO A 67 -2.07 19.71 -7.79
CA PRO A 67 -1.64 19.17 -9.08
C PRO A 67 -0.35 18.39 -8.87
N LEU A 68 -0.37 17.08 -9.16
CA LEU A 68 0.82 16.26 -9.06
C LEU A 68 1.87 16.82 -10.02
N PRO A 69 3.16 16.86 -9.61
CA PRO A 69 4.25 17.09 -10.55
C PRO A 69 4.09 16.10 -11.71
N ARG A 70 4.09 16.60 -12.96
CA ARG A 70 4.02 15.73 -14.13
C ARG A 70 5.21 14.78 -14.07
N LEU A 71 4.93 13.48 -14.16
CA LEU A 71 5.99 12.50 -14.32
C LEU A 71 6.77 12.86 -15.61
N PRO A 72 8.11 12.82 -15.59
CA PRO A 72 8.88 13.03 -16.80
C PRO A 72 8.48 11.98 -17.83
N ALA A 73 8.48 12.32 -19.12
CA ALA A 73 8.20 11.35 -20.19
C ALA A 73 9.11 10.11 -20.10
N ALA A 74 10.32 10.29 -19.56
CA ALA A 74 11.25 9.21 -19.28
C ALA A 74 10.73 8.15 -18.29
N ALA A 75 9.73 8.47 -17.46
CA ALA A 75 9.13 7.51 -16.53
C ALA A 75 8.45 6.33 -17.26
N VAL A 76 7.97 6.55 -18.50
CA VAL A 76 7.39 5.50 -19.34
C VAL A 76 8.40 4.40 -19.64
N TRP A 77 9.71 4.72 -19.68
CA TRP A 77 10.75 3.70 -19.89
C TRP A 77 10.82 2.66 -18.78
N TRP A 78 10.26 2.91 -17.60
CA TRP A 78 10.15 1.90 -16.54
C TRP A 78 9.20 0.75 -16.91
N ILE A 79 8.27 0.95 -17.85
CA ILE A 79 7.40 -0.13 -18.32
C ILE A 79 8.21 -1.28 -18.92
N VAL A 80 9.33 -0.98 -19.59
CA VAL A 80 10.18 -2.00 -20.22
C VAL A 80 10.82 -2.96 -19.20
N PRO A 81 11.60 -2.50 -18.19
CA PRO A 81 12.17 -3.40 -17.20
C PRO A 81 11.10 -4.08 -16.35
N PHE A 82 10.01 -3.39 -15.98
CA PHE A 82 8.92 -4.03 -15.24
C PHE A 82 8.22 -5.11 -16.06
N GLY A 83 7.94 -4.84 -17.34
CA GLY A 83 7.32 -5.80 -18.25
C GLY A 83 8.21 -7.01 -18.48
N LEU A 84 9.49 -6.79 -18.76
CA LEU A 84 10.48 -7.86 -18.93
C LEU A 84 10.56 -8.73 -17.67
N LEU A 85 10.70 -8.11 -16.50
CA LEU A 85 10.79 -8.81 -15.22
C LEU A 85 9.50 -9.60 -14.92
N THR A 86 8.32 -9.05 -15.24
CA THR A 86 7.04 -9.75 -15.11
C THR A 86 6.96 -10.97 -16.02
N VAL A 87 7.41 -10.85 -17.28
CA VAL A 87 7.43 -11.97 -18.23
C VAL A 87 8.41 -13.05 -17.77
N VAL A 88 9.62 -12.66 -17.37
CA VAL A 88 10.63 -13.61 -16.85
C VAL A 88 10.10 -14.33 -15.61
N GLU A 89 9.48 -13.61 -14.68
CA GLU A 89 8.88 -14.20 -13.48
C GLU A 89 7.78 -15.21 -13.83
N ALA A 90 6.87 -14.84 -14.74
CA ALA A 90 5.78 -15.71 -15.17
C ALA A 90 6.30 -16.98 -15.87
N VAL A 91 7.28 -16.84 -16.76
CA VAL A 91 7.89 -17.98 -17.46
C VAL A 91 8.62 -18.88 -16.47
N THR A 92 9.40 -18.32 -15.57
CA THR A 92 10.14 -19.08 -14.54
C THR A 92 9.20 -19.83 -13.60
N PHE A 93 8.08 -19.19 -13.23
CA PHE A 93 7.03 -19.83 -12.43
C PHE A 93 6.38 -21.00 -13.17
N LEU A 94 5.99 -20.81 -14.44
CA LEU A 94 5.38 -21.86 -15.28
C LEU A 94 6.32 -23.04 -15.54
N LEU A 95 7.63 -22.79 -15.64
CA LEU A 95 8.66 -23.82 -15.80
C LEU A 95 9.03 -24.51 -14.48
N GLY A 96 8.35 -24.17 -13.38
CA GLY A 96 8.43 -24.90 -12.12
C GLY A 96 9.49 -24.42 -11.15
N SER A 97 9.99 -23.17 -11.27
CA SER A 97 10.95 -22.48 -10.39
C SER A 97 12.02 -23.39 -9.75
N THR A 98 13.25 -23.30 -10.22
CA THR A 98 14.36 -24.13 -9.72
C THR A 98 15.37 -23.31 -8.94
N GLU A 99 16.28 -23.94 -8.19
CA GLU A 99 17.38 -23.23 -7.51
C GLU A 99 18.29 -22.47 -8.48
N ALA A 100 18.42 -22.95 -9.73
CA ALA A 100 19.18 -22.28 -10.77
C ALA A 100 18.43 -21.08 -11.37
N ASN A 101 17.09 -21.09 -11.34
CA ASN A 101 16.22 -20.03 -11.85
C ASN A 101 15.07 -19.80 -10.86
N PRO A 102 15.35 -19.17 -9.70
CA PRO A 102 14.33 -18.89 -8.71
C PRO A 102 13.44 -17.73 -9.16
N THR A 103 12.16 -17.79 -8.83
CA THR A 103 11.27 -16.64 -8.97
C THR A 103 11.66 -15.57 -7.95
N LEU A 104 11.32 -14.31 -8.22
CA LEU A 104 11.44 -13.22 -7.26
C LEU A 104 10.66 -13.50 -5.98
N SER A 105 9.51 -14.19 -6.09
CA SER A 105 8.79 -14.66 -4.90
C SER A 105 9.68 -15.55 -4.00
N ARG A 106 10.41 -16.51 -4.59
CA ARG A 106 11.35 -17.37 -3.86
C ARG A 106 12.55 -16.58 -3.31
N LEU A 107 13.07 -15.64 -4.08
CA LEU A 107 14.17 -14.77 -3.62
C LEU A 107 13.73 -13.86 -2.47
N ALA A 108 12.45 -13.53 -2.37
CA ALA A 108 11.89 -12.74 -1.29
C ALA A 108 11.63 -13.57 -0.02
N ASP A 109 11.54 -14.91 -0.10
CA ASP A 109 11.21 -15.77 1.03
C ASP A 109 12.11 -15.54 2.26
N PRO A 110 13.45 -15.46 2.17
CA PRO A 110 14.31 -15.23 3.34
C PRO A 110 14.03 -13.91 4.06
N VAL A 111 13.52 -12.91 3.34
CA VAL A 111 13.08 -11.64 3.90
C VAL A 111 11.69 -11.80 4.51
N LEU A 112 10.77 -12.41 3.77
CA LEU A 112 9.37 -12.59 4.16
C LEU A 112 9.18 -13.59 5.30
N GLU A 113 10.12 -14.50 5.57
CA GLU A 113 10.10 -15.36 6.74
C GLU A 113 10.20 -14.55 8.05
N ARG A 114 10.90 -13.40 8.01
CA ARG A 114 11.14 -12.59 9.20
C ARG A 114 9.87 -11.83 9.58
N TYR A 115 9.39 -12.06 10.80
CA TYR A 115 8.24 -11.36 11.38
C TYR A 115 8.33 -9.84 11.23
N LEU A 116 9.47 -9.25 11.58
CA LEU A 116 9.68 -7.81 11.53
C LEU A 116 9.66 -7.27 10.10
N ALA A 117 10.18 -8.02 9.12
CA ALA A 117 10.17 -7.61 7.73
C ALA A 117 8.74 -7.57 7.18
N ARG A 118 7.93 -8.61 7.45
CA ARG A 118 6.50 -8.63 7.09
C ARG A 118 5.74 -7.46 7.73
N SER A 119 5.95 -7.24 9.03
CA SER A 119 5.31 -6.15 9.77
C SER A 119 5.69 -4.78 9.19
N ALA A 120 6.97 -4.56 8.91
CA ALA A 120 7.48 -3.31 8.37
C ALA A 120 6.98 -3.05 6.94
N LEU A 121 6.96 -4.08 6.08
CA LEU A 121 6.42 -3.96 4.72
C LEU A 121 4.93 -3.62 4.73
N PHE A 122 4.14 -4.30 5.58
CA PHE A 122 2.71 -4.02 5.71
C PHE A 122 2.45 -2.61 6.26
N PHE A 123 3.27 -2.15 7.21
CA PHE A 123 3.21 -0.78 7.74
C PHE A 123 3.57 0.26 6.68
N GLY A 124 4.63 0.01 5.90
CA GLY A 124 5.02 0.86 4.78
C GLY A 124 3.91 0.96 3.74
N TRP A 125 3.25 -0.15 3.41
CA TRP A 125 2.14 -0.18 2.46
C TRP A 125 0.93 0.64 2.92
N THR A 126 0.48 0.43 4.17
CA THR A 126 -0.67 1.16 4.73
C THR A 126 -0.40 2.65 4.92
N THR A 127 0.79 3.01 5.39
CA THR A 127 1.20 4.43 5.52
C THR A 127 1.42 5.13 4.18
N ALA A 128 1.96 4.43 3.18
CA ALA A 128 2.11 4.98 1.83
C ALA A 128 0.75 5.30 1.20
N PHE A 129 -0.22 4.38 1.31
CA PHE A 129 -1.60 4.63 0.88
C PHE A 129 -2.17 5.86 1.58
N TRP A 130 -2.03 5.93 2.90
CA TRP A 130 -2.54 7.08 3.67
C TRP A 130 -1.90 8.40 3.25
N GLY A 131 -0.59 8.39 3.00
CA GLY A 131 0.14 9.55 2.49
C GLY A 131 -0.29 10.00 1.09
N LEU A 132 -0.84 9.09 0.27
CA LEU A 132 -1.45 9.44 -1.02
C LEU A 132 -2.84 10.05 -0.85
N VAL A 133 -3.66 9.52 0.06
CA VAL A 133 -5.03 10.01 0.30
C VAL A 133 -5.06 11.38 0.99
N LYS A 134 -4.10 11.69 1.87
CA LYS A 134 -4.04 12.98 2.58
C LYS A 134 -3.44 14.16 1.78
N ARG A 135 -2.91 13.92 0.57
CA ARG A 135 -2.29 14.95 -0.29
C ARG A 135 -3.30 15.66 -1.19
#